data_AF-A0A841TS18-F1
#
_entry.id   AF-A0A841TS18-F1
#
_cell.length_a   1.000
_cell.length_b   1.000
_cell.length_c   1.000
_cell.angle_alpha   90.00
_cell.angle_beta   90.00
_cell.angle_gamma   90.00
#
_symmetry.space_group_name_H-M   'P 1'
#
loop_
_entity.id
_entity.type
_entity.pdbx_description
1 polymer ?
#
loop_
_entity_poly.entity_id
_entity_poly.type
_entity_poly.pdbx_seq_one_letter_code
_entity_poly.pdbx_strand_id
1 'polypeptide(L)'
;MLATELIQYLTAAGYSVYPDPNFIPADLPEAKLPCLFVMGTGGYEPHAYVPTERPTFQVIVKGKSYKTIPDNMAATEALAKGLIKHLHRRVNYGVGETHVFSSIAIQSSPIPLGLDDKDHPMFSTNFMFYTKEA
;
A
#
# COMPACT_ATOMS: atom_id res chain seq x y z
N MET A 1 7.24 12.93 3.03
CA MET A 1 7.22 11.61 2.34
C MET A 1 6.22 11.58 1.19
N LEU A 2 6.68 11.30 -0.02
CA LEU A 2 5.87 11.21 -1.22
C LEU A 2 5.38 9.80 -1.51
N ALA A 3 4.28 9.67 -2.24
CA ALA A 3 3.76 8.37 -2.70
C ALA A 3 4.78 7.61 -3.57
N THR A 4 5.55 8.33 -4.38
CA THR A 4 6.62 7.78 -5.22
C THR A 4 7.73 7.12 -4.40
N GLU A 5 8.11 7.72 -3.27
CA GLU A 5 9.10 7.12 -2.37
C GLU A 5 8.57 5.81 -1.75
N LEU A 6 7.29 5.79 -1.35
CA LEU A 6 6.66 4.57 -0.83
C LEU A 6 6.57 3.46 -1.89
N ILE A 7 6.27 3.81 -3.14
CA ILE A 7 6.27 2.87 -4.27
C ILE A 7 7.65 2.25 -4.46
N GLN A 8 8.71 3.07 -4.48
CA GLN A 8 10.09 2.61 -4.63
C GLN A 8 10.49 1.70 -3.46
N TYR A 9 10.14 2.09 -2.23
CA TYR A 9 10.41 1.30 -1.04
C TYR A 9 9.75 -0.07 -1.07
N LEU A 10 8.46 -0.14 -1.43
CA LEU A 10 7.73 -1.41 -1.53
C LEU A 10 8.26 -2.27 -2.67
N THR A 11 8.64 -1.65 -3.80
CA THR A 11 9.28 -2.36 -4.92
C THR A 11 10.62 -2.98 -4.48
N ALA A 12 11.45 -2.23 -3.75
CA ALA A 12 12.71 -2.71 -3.20
C ALA A 12 12.51 -3.82 -2.14
N ALA A 13 11.36 -3.82 -1.44
CA ALA A 13 10.96 -4.88 -0.53
C ALA A 13 10.43 -6.15 -1.24
N GLY A 14 10.41 -6.16 -2.58
CA GLY A 14 10.01 -7.31 -3.40
C GLY A 14 8.54 -7.37 -3.77
N TYR A 15 7.77 -6.31 -3.51
CA TYR A 15 6.38 -6.24 -3.96
C TYR A 15 6.30 -5.82 -5.43
N SER A 16 5.33 -6.37 -6.15
CA SER A 16 4.90 -5.84 -7.44
C SER A 16 4.03 -4.62 -7.19
N VAL A 17 4.52 -3.42 -7.54
CA VAL A 17 3.84 -2.15 -7.30
C VAL A 17 3.70 -1.40 -8.61
N TYR A 18 2.54 -0.80 -8.85
CA TYR A 18 2.32 0.05 -10.00
C TYR A 18 3.11 1.36 -9.84
N PRO A 19 3.83 1.83 -10.88
CA PRO A 19 4.79 2.92 -10.74
C PRO A 19 4.13 4.30 -10.56
N ASP A 20 2.88 4.47 -11.00
CA ASP A 20 2.20 5.76 -10.94
C ASP A 20 1.37 5.87 -9.64
N PRO A 21 1.62 6.89 -8.81
CA PRO A 21 0.82 7.12 -7.61
C PRO A 21 -0.58 7.63 -7.98
N ASN A 22 -1.57 7.34 -7.13
CA ASN A 22 -2.96 7.79 -7.27
C ASN A 22 -3.67 7.30 -8.54
N PHE A 23 -3.18 6.22 -9.15
CA PHE A 23 -3.72 5.71 -10.40
C PHE A 23 -3.85 4.19 -10.39
N ILE A 24 -4.99 3.71 -10.85
CA ILE A 24 -5.26 2.29 -11.10
C ILE A 24 -5.71 2.19 -12.56
N PRO A 25 -4.92 1.59 -13.47
CA PRO A 25 -5.34 1.41 -14.85
C PRO A 25 -6.54 0.46 -14.92
N ALA A 26 -7.52 0.80 -15.74
CA ALA A 26 -8.69 -0.05 -16.00
C ALA A 26 -8.27 -1.41 -16.61
N ASP A 27 -7.31 -1.38 -17.52
CA ASP A 27 -6.86 -2.55 -18.29
C ASP A 27 -5.43 -2.97 -17.95
N LEU A 28 -5.21 -3.38 -16.70
CA LEU A 28 -3.94 -4.01 -16.33
C LEU A 28 -3.88 -5.47 -16.87
N PRO A 29 -2.83 -5.88 -17.60
CA PRO A 29 -2.68 -7.26 -18.05
C PRO A 29 -2.51 -8.25 -16.89
N GLU A 30 -3.07 -9.46 -17.01
CA GLU A 30 -3.02 -10.52 -15.99
C GLU A 30 -1.59 -10.85 -15.54
N ALA A 31 -0.63 -10.79 -16.47
CA ALA A 31 0.79 -11.06 -16.21
C ALA A 31 1.44 -10.06 -15.23
N LYS A 32 0.80 -8.91 -14.99
CA LYS A 32 1.26 -7.89 -14.03
C LYS A 32 0.61 -8.04 -12.65
N LEU A 33 -0.33 -8.98 -12.50
CA LEU A 33 -1.00 -9.26 -11.23
C LEU A 33 -0.30 -10.43 -10.50
N PRO A 34 -0.31 -10.46 -9.15
CA PRO A 34 -0.86 -9.46 -8.25
C PRO A 34 -0.04 -8.16 -8.24
N CYS A 35 -0.70 -7.02 -8.00
CA CYS A 35 -0.08 -5.69 -8.02
C CYS A 35 -0.62 -4.81 -6.89
N LEU A 36 0.25 -3.97 -6.31
CA LEU A 36 -0.07 -2.96 -5.32
C LEU A 36 -0.23 -1.59 -6.00
N PHE A 37 -1.21 -0.82 -5.55
CA PHE A 37 -1.43 0.56 -5.97
C PHE A 37 -1.38 1.47 -4.75
N VAL A 38 -0.59 2.54 -4.83
CA VAL A 38 -0.41 3.48 -3.73
C VAL A 38 -1.18 4.76 -4.05
N MET A 39 -2.14 5.08 -3.19
CA MET A 39 -2.96 6.29 -3.27
C MET A 39 -2.62 7.17 -2.07
N GLY A 40 -2.12 8.38 -2.30
CA GLY A 40 -2.01 9.41 -1.27
C GLY A 40 -3.41 9.87 -0.86
N THR A 41 -3.74 9.74 0.41
CA THR A 41 -5.05 10.13 0.96
C THR A 41 -5.00 11.43 1.75
N GLY A 42 -3.85 12.12 1.70
CA GLY A 42 -3.56 13.30 2.51
C GLY A 42 -2.77 12.93 3.75
N GLY A 43 -3.05 13.61 4.86
CA GLY A 43 -2.40 13.36 6.14
C GLY A 43 -3.06 14.15 7.25
N TYR A 44 -2.63 13.87 8.48
CA TYR A 44 -2.98 14.70 9.62
C TYR A 44 -2.09 15.95 9.66
N GLU A 45 -2.52 16.95 10.43
CA GLU A 45 -1.75 18.17 10.64
C GLU A 45 -0.32 17.83 11.11
N PRO A 46 0.69 18.45 10.48
CA PRO A 46 2.08 18.33 10.94
C PRO A 46 2.23 18.92 12.35
N HIS A 47 3.31 18.57 13.04
CA HIS A 47 3.50 19.08 14.39
C HIS A 47 3.93 20.56 14.36
N ALA A 48 3.28 21.41 15.15
CA ALA A 48 3.48 22.87 15.14
C ALA A 48 4.88 23.36 15.60
N TYR A 49 5.74 22.47 16.07
CA TYR A 49 7.01 22.82 16.74
C TYR A 49 8.17 21.89 16.39
N VAL A 50 7.85 20.67 15.95
CA VAL A 50 8.83 19.67 15.56
C VAL A 50 8.60 19.44 14.07
N PRO A 51 9.62 19.47 13.21
CA PRO A 51 9.47 19.31 11.76
C PRO A 51 9.13 17.85 11.43
N THR A 52 7.93 17.43 11.80
CA THR A 52 7.41 16.08 11.62
C THR A 52 6.03 16.13 10.99
N GLU A 53 5.75 15.15 10.15
CA GLU A 53 4.54 15.04 9.36
C GLU A 53 3.81 13.74 9.64
N ARG A 54 2.55 13.69 9.22
CA ARG A 54 1.69 12.50 9.36
C ARG A 54 0.99 12.11 8.07
N PRO A 55 1.73 11.80 6.99
CA PRO A 55 1.11 11.44 5.72
C PRO A 55 0.38 10.09 5.83
N THR A 56 -0.71 9.97 5.09
CA THR A 56 -1.51 8.76 5.00
C THR A 56 -1.58 8.28 3.55
N PHE A 57 -1.51 6.96 3.39
CA PHE A 57 -1.61 6.31 2.10
C PHE A 57 -2.58 5.15 2.18
N GLN A 58 -3.47 5.05 1.20
CA GLN A 58 -4.22 3.84 0.94
C GLN A 58 -3.41 2.98 -0.02
N VAL A 59 -3.16 1.73 0.37
CA VAL A 59 -2.57 0.74 -0.52
C VAL A 59 -3.64 -0.27 -0.90
N ILE A 60 -3.88 -0.40 -2.20
CA ILE A 60 -4.82 -1.37 -2.78
C ILE A 60 -4.03 -2.52 -3.35
N VAL A 61 -4.38 -3.75 -2.95
CA VAL A 61 -3.83 -4.99 -3.47
C VAL A 61 -4.84 -5.58 -4.43
N LYS A 62 -4.48 -5.70 -5.71
CA LYS A 62 -5.29 -6.36 -6.73
C LYS A 62 -4.67 -7.70 -7.09
N GLY A 63 -5.48 -8.75 -6.96
CA GLY A 63 -5.10 -10.13 -7.25
C GLY A 63 -5.27 -10.52 -8.71
N LYS A 64 -4.87 -11.74 -9.02
CA LYS A 64 -5.25 -12.45 -10.26
C LYS A 64 -6.70 -12.92 -10.20
N SER A 65 -7.29 -13.21 -11.35
CA SER A 65 -8.73 -13.52 -11.42
C SER A 65 -9.06 -14.77 -10.60
N TYR A 66 -10.05 -14.72 -9.70
CA TYR A 66 -10.41 -15.92 -8.92
C TYR A 66 -11.12 -16.98 -9.75
N LYS A 67 -11.71 -16.60 -10.90
CA LYS A 67 -12.35 -17.55 -11.81
C LYS A 67 -11.35 -18.42 -12.57
N THR A 68 -10.12 -17.92 -12.79
CA THR A 68 -9.07 -18.74 -13.40
C THR A 68 -8.50 -19.75 -12.41
N ILE A 69 -8.22 -19.28 -11.18
CA ILE A 69 -7.75 -20.12 -10.07
C ILE A 69 -8.44 -19.63 -8.79
N PRO A 70 -9.34 -20.42 -8.17
CA PRO A 70 -10.07 -20.02 -6.96
C PRO A 70 -9.16 -19.60 -5.79
N ASP A 71 -7.98 -20.21 -5.68
CA ASP A 71 -6.98 -19.90 -4.65
C ASP A 71 -6.45 -18.46 -4.74
N ASN A 72 -6.62 -17.78 -5.89
CA ASN A 72 -6.21 -16.38 -6.04
C ASN A 72 -6.92 -15.45 -5.04
N MET A 73 -8.15 -15.76 -4.63
CA MET A 73 -8.85 -15.00 -3.59
C MET A 73 -8.06 -15.02 -2.27
N ALA A 74 -7.78 -16.23 -1.77
CA ALA A 74 -7.05 -16.43 -0.51
C ALA A 74 -5.60 -15.93 -0.61
N ALA A 75 -4.93 -16.13 -1.75
CA ALA A 75 -3.58 -15.64 -1.98
C ALA A 75 -3.50 -14.11 -1.95
N THR A 76 -4.50 -13.42 -2.52
CA THR A 76 -4.55 -11.95 -2.53
C THR A 76 -4.82 -11.40 -1.14
N GLU A 77 -5.72 -12.03 -0.38
CA GLU A 77 -5.95 -11.67 1.02
C GLU A 77 -4.68 -11.89 1.87
N ALA A 78 -3.99 -13.01 1.66
CA ALA A 78 -2.74 -13.31 2.34
C ALA A 78 -1.64 -12.28 2.02
N LEU A 79 -1.55 -11.83 0.76
CA LEU A 79 -0.64 -10.75 0.35
C LEU A 79 -0.97 -9.43 1.06
N ALA A 80 -2.25 -9.05 1.12
CA ALA A 80 -2.69 -7.84 1.81
C ALA A 80 -2.42 -7.91 3.33
N LYS A 81 -2.63 -9.07 3.96
CA LYS A 81 -2.23 -9.33 5.35
C LYS A 81 -0.71 -9.27 5.52
N GLY A 82 0.06 -9.77 4.56
CA GLY A 82 1.52 -9.67 4.53
C GLY A 82 2.01 -8.22 4.49
N LEU A 83 1.37 -7.38 3.67
CA LEU A 83 1.66 -5.95 3.62
C LEU A 83 1.40 -5.25 4.97
N ILE A 84 0.28 -5.57 5.64
CA ILE A 84 0.02 -5.07 7.00
C ILE A 84 1.13 -5.49 7.95
N LYS A 85 1.53 -6.77 7.96
CA LYS A 85 2.62 -7.25 8.81
C LYS A 85 3.96 -6.56 8.51
N HIS A 86 4.19 -6.17 7.25
CA HIS A 86 5.42 -5.51 6.84
C HIS A 86 5.54 -4.06 7.30
N LEU A 87 4.42 -3.32 7.33
CA LEU A 87 4.39 -1.89 7.64
C LEU A 87 3.86 -1.59 9.05
N HIS A 88 2.86 -2.30 9.54
CA HIS A 88 2.22 -1.98 10.82
C HIS A 88 3.19 -2.15 11.99
N ARG A 89 3.31 -1.10 12.81
CA ARG A 89 4.22 -0.99 13.97
C ARG A 89 5.70 -1.11 13.59
N ARG A 90 6.05 -0.90 12.32
CA ARG A 90 7.45 -0.76 11.94
C ARG A 90 7.96 0.59 12.41
N VAL A 91 9.17 0.62 12.95
CA VAL A 91 9.78 1.83 13.53
C VAL A 91 11.16 2.09 12.95
N ASN A 92 11.55 3.36 12.94
CA ASN A 92 12.90 3.87 12.63
C ASN A 92 13.52 3.27 11.36
N TYR A 93 13.01 3.66 10.19
CA TYR A 93 13.52 3.21 8.90
C TYR A 93 13.48 4.32 7.85
N GLY A 94 14.28 4.17 6.78
CA GLY A 94 14.30 5.10 5.66
C GLY A 94 13.33 4.70 4.55
N VAL A 95 12.69 5.70 3.93
CA VAL A 95 11.88 5.59 2.71
C VAL A 95 12.28 6.75 1.81
N GLY A 96 13.06 6.48 0.76
CA GLY A 96 13.67 7.55 -0.03
C GLY A 96 14.59 8.41 0.85
N GLU A 97 14.35 9.72 0.85
CA GLU A 97 15.05 10.68 1.71
C GLU A 97 14.30 10.91 3.04
N THR A 98 13.10 10.33 3.20
CA THR A 98 12.30 10.50 4.40
C THR A 98 12.68 9.52 5.51
N HIS A 99 12.90 10.04 6.72
CA HIS A 99 12.97 9.22 7.93
C HIS A 99 11.56 8.91 8.44
N VAL A 100 11.24 7.62 8.62
CA VAL A 100 10.00 7.15 9.21
C VAL A 100 10.26 6.70 10.64
N PHE A 101 9.73 7.45 11.60
CA PHE A 101 9.76 7.07 13.02
C PHE A 101 8.88 5.86 13.29
N SER A 102 7.67 5.87 12.73
CA SER A 102 6.74 4.76 12.83
C SER A 102 5.73 4.74 11.69
N SER A 103 5.24 3.57 11.33
CA SER A 103 4.07 3.41 10.48
C SER A 103 3.05 2.46 11.10
N ILE A 104 1.78 2.75 10.89
CA ILE A 104 0.67 1.94 11.39
C ILE A 104 -0.37 1.72 10.30
N ALA A 105 -0.83 0.50 10.13
CA ALA A 105 -2.14 0.25 9.50
C ALA A 105 -3.26 0.82 10.40
N ILE A 106 -4.16 1.61 9.82
CA ILE A 106 -5.33 2.18 10.50
C ILE A 106 -6.35 1.07 10.82
N GLN A 107 -6.53 0.13 9.89
CA GLN A 107 -7.34 -1.06 10.10
C GLN A 107 -6.49 -2.25 10.55
N SER A 108 -7.05 -3.10 11.41
CA SER A 108 -6.39 -4.34 11.89
C SER A 108 -6.37 -5.47 10.85
N SER A 109 -7.11 -5.32 9.76
CA SER A 109 -7.20 -6.27 8.65
C SER A 109 -7.51 -5.55 7.35
N PRO A 110 -7.13 -6.14 6.19
CA PRO A 110 -7.43 -5.53 4.91
C PRO A 110 -8.94 -5.44 4.68
N ILE A 111 -9.42 -4.31 4.17
CA ILE A 111 -10.82 -4.12 3.82
C ILE A 111 -11.05 -4.74 2.43
N PRO A 112 -11.95 -5.72 2.27
CA PRO A 112 -12.32 -6.22 0.96
C PRO A 112 -13.06 -5.13 0.17
N LEU A 113 -12.61 -4.86 -1.04
CA LEU A 113 -13.28 -3.96 -2.00
C LEU A 113 -14.20 -4.73 -2.96
N GLY A 114 -14.21 -6.06 -2.87
CA GLY A 114 -14.95 -6.94 -3.77
C GLY A 114 -14.13 -7.35 -4.99
N LEU A 115 -14.84 -7.56 -6.08
CA LEU A 115 -14.30 -8.00 -7.37
C LEU A 115 -14.43 -6.87 -8.37
N ASP A 116 -13.45 -6.73 -9.27
CA ASP A 116 -13.61 -5.88 -10.44
C ASP A 116 -14.37 -6.61 -11.57
N ASP A 117 -14.57 -5.92 -12.70
CA ASP A 117 -15.26 -6.46 -13.88
C ASP A 117 -14.61 -7.71 -14.50
N LYS A 118 -13.37 -8.02 -14.12
CA LYS A 118 -12.59 -9.18 -14.58
C LYS A 118 -12.39 -10.21 -13.48
N ASP A 119 -13.18 -10.14 -12.41
CA ASP A 119 -13.14 -11.06 -11.29
C ASP A 119 -11.80 -11.03 -10.52
N HIS A 120 -11.12 -9.89 -10.50
CA HIS A 120 -9.93 -9.72 -9.65
C HIS A 120 -10.34 -9.37 -8.22
N PRO A 121 -9.90 -10.15 -7.21
CA PRO A 121 -10.12 -9.78 -5.82
C PRO A 121 -9.29 -8.54 -5.47
N MET A 122 -9.92 -7.59 -4.78
CA MET A 122 -9.27 -6.36 -4.34
C MET A 122 -9.41 -6.17 -2.84
N PHE A 123 -8.30 -5.78 -2.20
CA PHE A 123 -8.25 -5.43 -0.79
C PHE A 123 -7.58 -4.07 -0.62
N SER A 124 -8.03 -3.29 0.34
CA SER A 124 -7.41 -2.01 0.68
C SER A 124 -6.96 -1.96 2.12
N THR A 125 -5.91 -1.18 2.38
CA THR A 125 -5.46 -0.87 3.73
C THR A 125 -4.96 0.55 3.77
N ASN A 126 -5.40 1.32 4.76
CA ASN A 126 -4.87 2.66 4.99
C ASN A 126 -3.73 2.59 5.98
N PHE A 127 -2.63 3.28 5.67
CA PHE A 127 -1.47 3.41 6.51
C PHE A 127 -1.28 4.87 6.89
N MET A 128 -0.96 5.11 8.15
CA MET A 128 -0.47 6.40 8.63
C MET A 128 1.01 6.26 8.96
N PHE A 129 1.80 7.21 8.50
CA PHE A 129 3.23 7.29 8.79
C PHE A 129 3.46 8.49 9.71
N TYR A 130 4.45 8.37 10.58
CA TYR A 130 5.01 9.49 11.34
C TYR A 130 6.42 9.72 10.86
N THR A 131 6.65 10.86 10.22
CA THR A 131 7.84 11.07 9.38
C THR A 131 8.52 12.39 9.69
N LYS A 132 9.77 12.50 9.25
CA LYS A 132 10.51 13.76 9.12
C LYS A 132 11.26 13.73 7.80
N GLU A 133 11.08 14.76 6.99
CA GLU A 133 11.90 14.97 5.78
C GLU A 133 13.32 15.39 6.20
N ALA A 134 14.31 14.91 5.45
CA ALA A 134 15.72 15.20 5.70
C ALA A 134 16.07 16.66 5.42
#